data_AF-A0A959F405-F1
#
_entry.id   AF-A0A959F405-F1
#
_cell.length_a   1.000
_cell.length_b   1.000
_cell.length_c   1.000
_cell.angle_alpha   90.00
_cell.angle_beta   90.00
_cell.angle_gamma   90.00
#
_symmetry.space_group_name_H-M   'P 1'
#
loop_
_entity.id
_entity.type
_entity.pdbx_description
1 polymer ?
#
loop_
_entity_poly.entity_id
_entity_poly.type
_entity_poly.pdbx_seq_one_letter_code
_entity_poly.pdbx_strand_id
1 'polypeptide(L)'
;MALIPAKHKLPVLCLCLLLGLRFSAFAQLPADRTVDWSRAGHNAPPPSDLLVVDILDFGGKPDGQSDNCMAFEAAVVSLGGAPGAIYFPAGTYLFQNQISLPSYTVLRGVSAQETTLRFDLIAPDDAILIQGEPTDIESPLTGSAEKDETKIKVEQA
;
A
#
# COMPACT_ATOMS: atom_id res chain seq x y z
N MET A 1 13.74 -67.98 30.55
CA MET A 1 13.48 -66.53 30.61
C MET A 1 14.21 -65.90 29.42
N ALA A 2 13.54 -65.86 28.27
CA ALA A 2 14.17 -65.62 26.96
C ALA A 2 14.20 -64.12 26.61
N LEU A 3 15.37 -63.64 26.23
CA LEU A 3 15.68 -62.29 25.77
C LEU A 3 14.97 -62.00 24.43
N ILE A 4 14.17 -60.93 24.40
CA ILE A 4 13.55 -60.39 23.19
C ILE A 4 14.61 -59.57 22.43
N PRO A 5 14.90 -59.83 21.14
CA PRO A 5 16.00 -59.17 20.43
C PRO A 5 15.61 -57.78 19.91
N ALA A 6 16.35 -56.75 20.33
CA ALA A 6 16.24 -55.37 19.90
C ALA A 6 16.83 -55.14 18.49
N LYS A 7 16.22 -55.67 17.42
CA LYS A 7 16.79 -55.61 16.06
C LYS A 7 16.11 -54.67 15.07
N HIS A 8 15.08 -53.90 15.45
CA HIS A 8 14.26 -53.13 14.48
C HIS A 8 14.20 -51.61 14.71
N LYS A 9 14.86 -51.06 15.73
CA LYS A 9 14.81 -49.61 16.02
C LYS A 9 15.85 -48.77 15.29
N LEU A 10 16.89 -49.40 14.74
CA LEU A 10 17.96 -48.73 13.98
C LEU A 10 17.56 -48.24 12.58
N PRO A 11 16.79 -48.99 11.74
CA PRO A 11 16.43 -48.53 10.40
C PRO A 11 15.35 -47.43 10.40
N VAL A 12 14.44 -47.43 11.38
CA VAL A 12 13.40 -46.39 11.50
C VAL A 12 14.00 -45.05 11.93
N LEU A 13 14.98 -45.07 12.83
CA LEU A 13 15.71 -43.86 13.25
C LEU A 13 16.51 -43.26 12.08
N CYS A 14 17.18 -44.09 11.26
CA CYS A 14 17.85 -43.61 10.04
C CYS A 14 16.89 -43.06 8.99
N LEU A 15 15.69 -43.65 8.83
CA LEU A 15 14.67 -43.14 7.91
C LEU A 15 14.10 -41.80 8.37
N CYS A 16 13.84 -41.61 9.67
CA CYS A 16 13.44 -40.32 10.24
C CYS A 16 14.55 -39.26 10.15
N LEU A 17 15.83 -39.66 10.30
CA LEU A 17 16.98 -38.77 10.15
C LEU A 17 17.17 -38.33 8.68
N LEU A 18 16.94 -39.24 7.72
CA LEU A 18 17.03 -38.94 6.29
C LEU A 18 15.83 -38.13 5.77
N LEU A 19 14.64 -38.26 6.36
CA LEU A 19 13.50 -37.38 6.07
C LEU A 19 13.62 -36.00 6.75
N GLY A 20 14.29 -35.90 7.90
CA GLY A 20 14.55 -34.62 8.60
C GLY A 20 15.63 -33.74 7.96
N LEU A 21 16.42 -34.29 7.04
CA LEU A 21 17.50 -33.59 6.30
C LEU A 21 17.04 -32.92 5.00
N ARG A 22 15.73 -32.81 4.77
CA ARG A 22 15.17 -31.80 3.86
C ARG A 22 15.24 -30.44 4.58
N PHE A 23 16.47 -29.94 4.75
CA PHE A 23 16.69 -28.54 5.07
C PHE A 23 15.95 -27.74 4.00
N SER A 24 14.94 -26.99 4.43
CA SER A 24 14.30 -25.98 3.61
C SER A 24 15.41 -25.10 3.04
N ALA A 25 15.70 -25.27 1.75
CA ALA A 25 16.37 -24.24 0.98
C ALA A 25 15.36 -23.10 0.85
N PHE A 26 15.21 -22.31 1.92
CA PHE A 26 14.67 -20.98 1.78
C PHE A 26 15.59 -20.27 0.78
N ALA A 27 15.01 -19.80 -0.32
CA ALA A 27 15.70 -18.94 -1.26
C ALA A 27 16.03 -17.63 -0.54
N GLN A 28 17.13 -17.59 0.20
CA GLN A 28 17.62 -16.38 0.84
C GLN A 28 18.20 -15.50 -0.28
N LEU A 29 17.63 -14.32 -0.48
CA LEU A 29 18.18 -13.34 -1.41
C LEU A 29 19.62 -13.02 -0.98
N PRO A 30 20.62 -13.11 -1.89
CA PRO A 30 21.97 -12.62 -1.62
C PRO A 30 21.91 -11.19 -1.06
N ALA A 31 22.74 -10.88 -0.06
CA ALA A 31 22.66 -9.60 0.66
C ALA A 31 22.82 -8.38 -0.28
N ASP A 32 23.62 -8.52 -1.34
CA ASP A 32 23.81 -7.55 -2.42
C ASP A 32 22.56 -7.29 -3.28
N ARG A 33 21.55 -8.17 -3.19
CA ARG A 33 20.24 -8.02 -3.85
C ARG A 33 19.12 -7.63 -2.89
N THR A 34 19.43 -7.38 -1.62
CA THR A 34 18.46 -6.86 -0.66
C THR A 34 18.47 -5.33 -0.67
N VAL A 35 17.28 -4.74 -0.72
CA VAL A 35 17.10 -3.29 -0.51
C VAL A 35 16.89 -3.06 0.98
N ASP A 36 17.60 -2.10 1.56
CA ASP A 36 17.37 -1.69 2.94
C ASP A 36 16.08 -0.86 3.02
N TRP A 37 15.01 -1.49 3.53
CA TRP A 37 13.71 -0.85 3.74
C TRP A 37 13.60 -0.15 5.10
N SER A 38 14.64 -0.11 5.94
CA SER A 38 14.58 0.46 7.30
C SER A 38 14.16 1.93 7.32
N ARG A 39 14.39 2.67 6.22
CA ARG A 39 14.01 4.07 6.04
C ARG A 39 12.85 4.28 5.08
N ALA A 40 12.23 3.21 4.58
CA ALA A 40 11.12 3.32 3.66
C ALA A 40 9.86 3.82 4.37
N GLY A 41 9.02 4.55 3.62
CA GLY A 41 7.78 5.12 4.12
C GLY A 41 7.95 6.51 4.75
N HIS A 42 6.81 7.09 5.11
CA HIS A 42 6.74 8.39 5.75
C HIS A 42 6.78 8.20 7.28
N ASN A 43 7.92 8.52 7.90
CA ASN A 43 8.14 8.34 9.34
C ASN A 43 7.53 9.46 10.21
N ALA A 44 6.91 10.47 9.61
CA ALA A 44 6.17 11.47 10.35
C ALA A 44 4.72 11.00 10.59
N PRO A 45 4.10 11.39 11.72
CA PRO A 45 2.71 11.08 11.98
C PRO A 45 1.83 11.65 10.85
N PRO A 46 0.70 11.00 10.52
CA PRO A 46 -0.28 11.57 9.62
C PRO A 46 -0.69 12.97 10.12
N PRO A 47 -0.99 13.92 9.21
CA PRO A 47 -1.47 15.24 9.61
C PRO A 47 -2.69 15.12 10.54
N SER A 48 -2.63 15.79 11.69
CA SER A 48 -3.69 15.77 12.72
C SER A 48 -4.79 16.78 12.45
N ASP A 49 -4.46 17.90 11.80
CA ASP A 49 -5.33 19.07 11.68
C ASP A 49 -6.12 19.07 10.36
N LEU A 50 -6.53 17.87 9.92
CA LEU A 50 -7.33 17.70 8.72
C LEU A 50 -8.82 17.72 9.05
N LEU A 51 -9.61 18.29 8.16
CA LEU A 51 -11.04 18.00 8.12
C LEU A 51 -11.20 16.50 7.86
N VAL A 52 -11.85 15.78 8.77
CA VAL A 52 -12.13 14.35 8.59
C VAL A 52 -13.60 14.18 8.28
N VAL A 53 -13.90 13.48 7.18
CA VAL A 53 -15.26 13.10 6.80
C VAL A 53 -15.36 11.57 6.78
N ASP A 54 -16.44 11.01 7.31
CA ASP A 54 -16.64 9.55 7.33
C ASP A 54 -17.32 9.11 6.02
N ILE A 55 -16.78 8.10 5.36
CA ILE A 55 -17.37 7.53 4.14
C ILE A 55 -18.81 7.05 4.35
N LEU A 56 -19.17 6.64 5.58
CA LEU A 56 -20.52 6.19 5.92
C LEU A 56 -21.55 7.32 5.82
N ASP A 57 -21.15 8.57 6.06
CA ASP A 57 -22.03 9.74 5.93
C ASP A 57 -22.43 10.01 4.47
N PHE A 58 -21.69 9.45 3.52
CA PHE A 58 -21.94 9.55 2.07
C PHE A 58 -22.55 8.28 1.48
N GLY A 59 -23.01 7.36 2.33
CA GLY A 59 -23.62 6.10 1.91
C GLY A 59 -22.63 4.97 1.64
N GLY A 60 -21.37 5.12 2.11
CA GLY A 60 -20.39 4.05 2.11
C GLY A 60 -20.87 2.85 2.93
N LYS A 61 -20.57 1.64 2.44
CA LYS A 61 -21.01 0.37 3.02
C LYS A 61 -19.83 -0.59 3.17
N PRO A 62 -19.45 -0.93 4.41
CA PRO A 62 -18.32 -1.84 4.70
C PRO A 62 -18.67 -3.33 4.57
N ASP A 63 -19.60 -3.69 3.68
CA ASP A 63 -20.17 -5.05 3.57
C ASP A 63 -19.43 -5.97 2.57
N GLY A 64 -18.43 -5.44 1.86
CA GLY A 64 -17.69 -6.13 0.83
C GLY A 64 -18.53 -6.57 -0.37
N GLN A 65 -19.70 -5.95 -0.60
CA GLN A 65 -20.64 -6.31 -1.67
C GLN A 65 -21.20 -5.09 -2.40
N SER A 66 -21.50 -4.02 -1.68
CA SER A 66 -21.99 -2.77 -2.23
C SER A 66 -20.84 -1.99 -2.86
N ASP A 67 -21.05 -1.45 -4.06
CA ASP A 67 -20.10 -0.54 -4.69
C ASP A 67 -20.07 0.82 -3.96
N ASN A 68 -18.88 1.32 -3.69
CA ASN A 68 -18.62 2.52 -2.90
C ASN A 68 -18.12 3.71 -3.73
N CYS A 69 -18.02 3.58 -5.06
CA CYS A 69 -17.48 4.64 -5.92
C CYS A 69 -18.23 5.98 -5.76
N MET A 70 -19.56 5.96 -5.78
CA MET A 70 -20.37 7.18 -5.60
C MET A 70 -20.23 7.80 -4.20
N ALA A 71 -20.14 6.97 -3.15
CA ALA A 71 -19.93 7.45 -1.79
C ALA A 71 -18.56 8.15 -1.66
N PHE A 72 -17.54 7.57 -2.31
CA PHE A 72 -16.21 8.16 -2.36
C PHE A 72 -16.18 9.48 -3.10
N GLU A 73 -16.79 9.57 -4.28
CA GLU A 73 -16.90 10.82 -5.03
C GLU A 73 -17.60 11.91 -4.22
N ALA A 74 -18.71 11.57 -3.54
CA ALA A 74 -19.42 12.52 -2.69
C ALA A 74 -18.58 12.97 -1.49
N ALA A 75 -17.82 12.07 -0.86
CA ALA A 75 -16.90 12.41 0.22
C ALA A 75 -15.79 13.37 -0.27
N VAL A 76 -15.20 13.11 -1.44
CA VAL A 76 -14.20 14.00 -2.06
C VAL A 76 -14.80 15.39 -2.32
N VAL A 77 -15.99 15.46 -2.90
CA VAL A 77 -16.68 16.74 -3.17
C VAL A 77 -16.94 17.52 -1.88
N SER A 78 -17.27 16.82 -0.78
CA SER A 78 -17.53 17.45 0.52
C SER A 78 -16.32 18.17 1.12
N LEU A 79 -15.10 17.76 0.77
CA LEU A 79 -13.87 18.43 1.20
C LEU A 79 -13.66 19.78 0.50
N GLY A 80 -14.33 20.02 -0.63
CA GLY A 80 -14.29 21.31 -1.33
C GLY A 80 -12.91 21.77 -1.78
N GLY A 81 -11.96 20.84 -1.96
CA GLY A 81 -10.56 21.12 -2.28
C GLY A 81 -9.69 21.56 -1.10
N ALA A 82 -10.24 21.62 0.11
CA ALA A 82 -9.47 21.84 1.32
C ALA A 82 -8.71 20.57 1.74
N PRO A 83 -7.58 20.70 2.47
CA PRO A 83 -6.90 19.54 3.06
C PRO A 83 -7.82 18.73 3.96
N GLY A 84 -7.99 17.46 3.64
CA GLY A 84 -8.94 16.61 4.34
C GLY A 84 -8.62 15.13 4.26
N ALA A 85 -9.25 14.37 5.15
CA ALA A 85 -9.16 12.92 5.20
C ALA A 85 -10.55 12.31 5.03
N ILE A 86 -10.64 11.32 4.13
CA ILE A 86 -11.81 10.44 4.04
C ILE A 86 -11.52 9.23 4.91
N TYR A 87 -12.31 9.09 5.96
CA TYR A 87 -12.18 8.03 6.94
C TYR A 87 -13.03 6.81 6.55
N PHE A 88 -12.42 5.63 6.65
CA PHE A 88 -13.02 4.34 6.38
C PHE A 88 -13.01 3.52 7.68
N PRO A 89 -14.16 3.42 8.38
CA PRO A 89 -14.33 2.52 9.51
C PRO A 89 -14.03 1.06 9.14
N ALA A 90 -13.94 0.19 10.16
CA ALA A 90 -13.66 -1.23 9.95
C ALA A 90 -14.64 -1.89 8.97
N GLY A 91 -14.09 -2.73 8.09
CA GLY A 91 -14.80 -3.56 7.13
C GLY A 91 -14.20 -3.50 5.73
N THR A 92 -14.95 -4.05 4.76
CA THR A 92 -14.49 -4.16 3.36
C THR A 92 -15.33 -3.27 2.47
N TYR A 93 -14.68 -2.36 1.74
CA TYR A 93 -15.34 -1.46 0.79
C TYR A 93 -15.02 -1.93 -0.61
N LEU A 94 -16.04 -2.38 -1.35
CA LEU A 94 -15.89 -2.77 -2.74
C LEU A 94 -15.92 -1.51 -3.63
N PHE A 95 -14.99 -1.43 -4.57
CA PHE A 95 -14.94 -0.46 -5.65
C PHE A 95 -14.92 -1.20 -6.99
N GLN A 96 -15.90 -0.92 -7.85
CA GLN A 96 -16.00 -1.55 -9.17
C GLN A 96 -15.43 -0.67 -10.30
N ASN A 97 -15.00 0.54 -9.96
CA ASN A 97 -14.37 1.51 -10.84
C ASN A 97 -13.14 2.13 -10.17
N GLN A 98 -12.26 2.72 -10.98
CA GLN A 98 -11.13 3.52 -10.52
C GLN A 98 -11.62 4.65 -9.61
N ILE A 99 -10.90 4.91 -8.53
CA ILE A 99 -11.09 6.14 -7.73
C ILE A 99 -9.99 7.15 -8.05
N SER A 100 -10.37 8.42 -8.22
CA SER A 100 -9.42 9.53 -8.38
C SER A 100 -9.18 10.20 -7.04
N LEU A 101 -7.94 10.21 -6.58
CA LEU A 101 -7.52 10.84 -5.33
C LEU A 101 -6.90 12.21 -5.65
N PRO A 102 -7.63 13.32 -5.46
CA PRO A 102 -7.11 14.64 -5.79
C PRO A 102 -6.08 15.10 -4.75
N SER A 103 -5.42 16.22 -5.08
CA SER A 103 -4.50 16.88 -4.17
C SER A 103 -5.15 17.15 -2.80
N TYR A 104 -4.32 17.12 -1.76
CA TYR A 104 -4.72 17.40 -0.38
C TYR A 104 -5.75 16.42 0.23
N THR A 105 -6.00 15.28 -0.40
CA THR A 105 -6.90 14.25 0.15
C THR A 105 -6.11 13.08 0.72
N VAL A 106 -6.48 12.66 1.94
CA VAL A 106 -5.91 11.51 2.63
C VAL A 106 -6.93 10.39 2.75
N LEU A 107 -6.56 9.17 2.37
CA LEU A 107 -7.34 7.97 2.70
C LEU A 107 -6.91 7.46 4.07
N ARG A 108 -7.85 7.29 5.00
CA ARG A 108 -7.56 6.86 6.37
C ARG A 108 -8.45 5.67 6.77
N GLY A 109 -7.84 4.52 7.02
CA GLY A 109 -8.50 3.37 7.65
C GLY A 109 -8.23 3.27 9.15
N VAL A 110 -8.86 2.31 9.82
CA VAL A 110 -8.59 1.98 11.23
C VAL A 110 -7.20 1.34 11.37
N SER A 111 -6.97 0.27 10.60
CA SER A 111 -5.73 -0.49 10.55
C SER A 111 -5.70 -1.36 9.29
N ALA A 112 -4.54 -1.93 8.95
CA ALA A 112 -4.42 -2.84 7.81
C ALA A 112 -5.19 -4.17 8.01
N GLN A 113 -5.54 -4.50 9.25
CA GLN A 113 -6.30 -5.71 9.61
C GLN A 113 -7.81 -5.47 9.62
N GLU A 114 -8.24 -4.23 9.80
CA GLU A 114 -9.65 -3.88 10.01
C GLU A 114 -10.28 -3.21 8.81
N THR A 115 -9.55 -2.42 8.03
CA THR A 115 -10.08 -1.71 6.86
C THR A 115 -9.46 -2.27 5.58
N THR A 116 -10.31 -2.74 4.66
CA THR A 116 -9.89 -3.21 3.33
C THR A 116 -10.60 -2.41 2.24
N LEU A 117 -9.84 -1.78 1.35
CA LEU A 117 -10.35 -1.26 0.09
C LEU A 117 -10.15 -2.35 -0.97
N ARG A 118 -11.24 -2.92 -1.47
CA ARG A 118 -11.21 -4.01 -2.46
C ARG A 118 -11.61 -3.47 -3.82
N PHE A 119 -10.71 -3.56 -4.78
CA PHE A 119 -10.95 -3.17 -6.17
C PHE A 119 -11.26 -4.41 -7.00
N ASP A 120 -12.46 -4.46 -7.57
CA ASP A 120 -12.91 -5.48 -8.53
C ASP A 120 -13.38 -4.76 -9.79
N LEU A 121 -12.40 -4.22 -10.52
CA LEU A 121 -12.62 -3.26 -11.59
C LEU A 121 -13.31 -3.92 -12.79
N ILE A 122 -14.39 -3.31 -13.27
CA ILE A 122 -15.11 -3.76 -14.46
C ILE A 122 -14.34 -3.42 -15.74
N ALA A 123 -13.59 -2.31 -15.73
CA ALA A 123 -12.74 -1.84 -16.81
C ALA A 123 -11.25 -2.00 -16.44
N PRO A 124 -10.34 -2.10 -17.42
CA PRO A 124 -8.90 -2.25 -17.18
C PRO A 124 -8.23 -0.90 -16.82
N ASP A 125 -8.78 -0.21 -15.84
CA ASP A 125 -8.31 1.08 -15.34
C ASP A 125 -7.39 0.90 -14.11
N ASP A 126 -6.87 2.00 -13.56
CA ASP A 126 -6.13 1.97 -12.30
C ASP A 126 -7.07 1.72 -11.11
N ALA A 127 -6.56 1.13 -10.02
CA ALA A 127 -7.34 1.05 -8.78
C ALA A 127 -7.50 2.44 -8.15
N ILE A 128 -6.38 3.10 -7.90
CA ILE A 128 -6.32 4.45 -7.32
C ILE A 128 -5.47 5.29 -8.27
N LEU A 129 -6.10 6.27 -8.91
CA LEU A 129 -5.40 7.27 -9.70
C LEU A 129 -5.01 8.45 -8.81
N ILE A 130 -3.72 8.72 -8.70
CA ILE A 130 -3.16 9.90 -8.02
C ILE A 130 -2.46 10.74 -9.09
N GLN A 131 -3.18 11.72 -9.64
CA GLN A 131 -2.66 12.59 -10.70
C GLN A 131 -2.73 14.05 -10.26
N GLY A 132 -1.63 14.76 -10.42
CA GLY A 132 -1.60 16.22 -10.38
C GLY A 132 -1.66 16.79 -11.79
N GLU A 133 -2.18 18.00 -11.92
CA GLU A 133 -2.17 18.73 -13.18
C GLU A 133 -1.00 19.74 -13.16
N PRO A 134 -0.04 19.66 -14.09
CA PRO A 134 0.96 20.70 -14.24
C PRO A 134 0.28 22.00 -14.66
N THR A 135 0.74 23.13 -14.11
CA THR A 135 0.32 24.45 -14.58
C THR A 135 1.15 24.85 -15.79
N ASP A 136 0.58 25.64 -16.71
CA ASP A 136 1.29 26.22 -17.87
C ASP A 136 2.37 27.27 -17.49
N ILE A 137 2.68 27.40 -16.20
CA ILE A 137 3.71 28.31 -15.71
C ILE A 137 5.06 27.63 -15.87
N GLU A 138 5.82 28.08 -16.85
CA GLU A 138 7.18 27.64 -17.12
C GLU A 138 8.17 28.80 -16.95
N SER A 139 9.44 28.49 -16.67
CA SER A 139 10.52 29.49 -16.67
C SER A 139 11.74 28.89 -17.35
N PRO A 140 12.20 29.43 -18.50
CA PRO A 140 13.28 28.84 -19.27
C PRO A 140 14.61 28.94 -18.51
N LEU A 141 15.50 27.98 -18.79
CA LEU A 141 16.86 27.99 -18.25
C LEU A 141 17.70 29.06 -18.95
N THR A 142 18.40 29.90 -18.17
CA THR A 142 19.28 30.97 -18.70
C THR A 142 20.75 30.59 -18.71
N GLY A 143 21.09 29.37 -18.29
CA GLY A 143 22.45 28.83 -18.36
C GLY A 143 22.47 27.30 -18.34
N SER A 144 23.61 26.72 -18.70
CA SER A 144 23.85 25.28 -18.57
C SER A 144 23.79 24.85 -17.11
N ALA A 145 23.29 23.64 -16.86
CA ALA A 145 23.40 22.97 -15.57
C ALA A 145 24.36 21.77 -15.73
N GLU A 146 25.34 21.66 -14.85
CA GLU A 146 26.28 20.53 -14.82
C GLU A 146 25.79 19.43 -13.87
N LYS A 147 26.27 18.21 -14.12
CA LYS A 147 26.00 17.08 -13.24
C LYS A 147 26.53 17.41 -11.84
N ASP A 148 25.75 17.06 -10.82
CA ASP A 148 26.05 17.28 -9.40
C ASP A 148 25.96 18.76 -8.94
N GLU A 149 25.53 19.68 -9.80
CA GLU A 149 25.13 21.02 -9.36
C GLU A 149 23.81 20.99 -8.58
N THR A 150 23.73 21.84 -7.55
CA THR A 150 22.57 21.94 -6.65
C THR A 150 21.70 23.17 -6.92
N LYS A 151 22.00 23.92 -8.00
CA LYS A 151 21.34 25.18 -8.36
C LYS A 151 21.23 25.28 -9.88
N ILE A 152 20.13 25.85 -10.35
CA ILE A 152 19.88 26.16 -11.77
C ILE A 152 19.56 27.65 -11.92
N LYS A 153 19.85 28.23 -13.09
CA LYS A 153 19.50 29.62 -13.42
C LYS A 153 18.28 29.61 -14.32
N VAL A 154 17.25 30.37 -13.93
CA VAL A 154 16.01 30.53 -14.69
C VAL A 154 15.80 32.01 -15.05
N GLU A 155 15.07 32.27 -16.12
CA GLU A 155 14.59 33.61 -16.45
C GLU A 155 13.58 34.06 -15.39
N GLN A 156 13.66 35.32 -14.96
CA GLN A 156 12.75 35.84 -13.94
C GLN A 156 11.39 36.11 -14.59
N ALA A 157 10.34 35.50 -14.03
CA ALA A 157 8.95 35.68 -14.46
C ALA A 157 8.45 37.13 -14.30
#